data_AF-A0A091C3L0-F1
#
_entry.id   AF-A0A091C3L0-F1
#
_cell.length_a   1.000
_cell.length_b   1.000
_cell.length_c   1.000
_cell.angle_alpha   90.00
_cell.angle_beta   90.00
_cell.angle_gamma   90.00
#
_symmetry.space_group_name_H-M   'P 1'
#
loop_
_entity.id
_entity.type
_entity.pdbx_description
1 polymer ?
#
loop_
_entity_poly.entity_id
_entity_poly.type
_entity_poly.pdbx_seq_one_letter_code
_entity_poly.pdbx_strand_id
1 'polypeptide(L)' 'MIVQSEQVSLKHLLTVEALSDQEVMGLIHRGSAFKKGAIWLPRKSQYFIANLFFENSTRTHKSF' A
#
# COMPACT_ATOMS: atom_id res chain seq x y z
N MET A 1 -11.24 10.22 0.03
CA MET A 1 -11.11 9.00 0.85
C MET A 1 -12.40 8.21 0.65
N ILE A 2 -12.34 7.02 0.05
CA ILE A 2 -13.54 6.20 -0.21
C ILE A 2 -13.38 4.94 0.63
N VAL A 3 -14.24 4.78 1.64
CA VAL A 3 -14.34 3.55 2.43
C VAL A 3 -15.51 2.75 1.86
N GLN A 4 -15.21 1.82 0.96
CA GLN A 4 -16.10 0.71 0.65
C GLN A 4 -15.32 -0.56 0.94
N SER A 5 -15.80 -1.36 1.90
CA SER A 5 -15.35 -2.75 2.11
C SER A 5 -13.84 -2.90 2.39
N GLU A 6 -13.34 -2.32 3.48
CA GLU A 6 -11.93 -2.44 3.93
C GLU A 6 -10.85 -1.97 2.92
N GLN A 7 -11.28 -1.33 1.81
CA GLN A 7 -10.36 -0.83 0.80
C GLN A 7 -9.96 0.62 1.07
N VAL A 8 -8.88 0.79 1.83
CA VAL A 8 -8.14 2.07 1.92
C VAL A 8 -7.54 2.43 0.55
N SER A 9 -7.88 3.63 0.06
CA SER A 9 -7.30 4.26 -1.12
C SER A 9 -6.71 5.63 -0.75
N LEU A 10 -5.39 5.71 -0.78
CA LEU A 10 -4.63 6.92 -0.45
C LEU A 10 -4.05 7.52 -1.73
N LYS A 11 -4.20 8.84 -1.89
CA LYS A 11 -3.53 9.57 -2.97
C LYS A 11 -2.04 9.72 -2.69
N HIS A 12 -1.68 9.99 -1.43
CA HIS A 12 -0.31 10.09 -0.92
C HIS A 12 -0.25 9.50 0.49
N LEU A 13 0.81 8.74 0.81
CA LEU A 13 1.10 8.26 2.17
C LEU A 13 2.43 8.91 2.59
N LEU A 14 2.33 10.02 3.33
CA LEU A 14 3.48 10.82 3.77
C LEU A 14 3.75 10.66 5.27
N THR A 15 2.71 10.39 6.06
CA THR A 15 2.74 10.35 7.52
C THR A 15 1.64 9.41 8.00
N VAL A 16 1.88 8.65 9.08
CA VAL A 16 0.90 7.69 9.62
C VAL A 16 -0.23 8.37 10.38
N GLU A 17 0.03 9.56 10.90
CA GLU A 17 -0.90 10.45 11.61
C GLU A 17 -2.07 10.92 10.73
N ALA A 18 -1.93 10.80 9.40
CA ALA A 18 -3.00 11.11 8.45
C ALA A 18 -4.01 9.96 8.29
N LEU A 19 -3.79 8.81 8.93
CA LEU A 19 -4.65 7.64 8.87
C LEU A 19 -5.50 7.53 10.14
N SER A 20 -6.78 7.19 9.96
CA SER A 20 -7.61 6.72 11.07
C SER A 20 -7.26 5.29 11.46
N ASP A 21 -7.61 4.90 12.69
CA ASP A 21 -7.43 3.52 13.17
C ASP A 21 -8.06 2.48 12.24
N GLN A 22 -9.23 2.79 11.68
CA GLN A 22 -9.91 1.90 10.73
C GLN A 22 -9.11 1.71 9.44
N GLU A 23 -8.46 2.77 8.94
CA GLU A 23 -7.61 2.68 7.76
C GLU A 23 -6.32 1.91 8.05
N VAL A 24 -5.71 2.13 9.22
CA VAL A 24 -4.56 1.34 9.67
C VAL A 24 -4.91 -0.14 9.73
N MET A 25 -6.05 -0.49 10.33
CA MET A 25 -6.53 -1.88 10.38
C MET A 25 -6.81 -2.45 8.99
N GLY A 26 -7.39 -1.66 8.09
CA GLY A 26 -7.61 -2.08 6.69
C GLY A 26 -6.30 -2.38 5.94
N LEU A 27 -5.24 -1.60 6.17
CA LEU A 27 -3.90 -1.87 5.61
C LEU A 27 -3.28 -3.15 6.19
N ILE A 28 -3.41 -3.35 7.51
CA ILE A 28 -2.90 -4.55 8.20
C ILE A 28 -3.61 -5.82 7.68
N HIS A 29 -4.94 -5.80 7.61
CA HIS A 29 -5.73 -6.93 7.09
C HIS A 29 -5.35 -7.26 5.65
N ARG A 30 -5.18 -6.22 4.80
CA ARG A 30 -4.74 -6.40 3.41
C ARG A 30 -3.35 -7.04 3.32
N GLY A 31 -2.39 -6.56 4.11
CA GLY A 31 -1.05 -7.16 4.18
C GLY A 31 -1.10 -8.64 4.61
N SER A 32 -1.93 -8.96 5.61
CA SER A 32 -2.12 -10.35 6.04
C SER A 32 -2.76 -11.22 4.95
N ALA A 33 -3.68 -10.69 4.15
CA ALA A 33 -4.31 -11.43 3.06
C ALA A 33 -3.29 -11.77 1.96
N PHE A 34 -2.46 -10.81 1.55
CA PHE A 34 -1.37 -11.06 0.59
C PHE A 34 -0.34 -12.06 1.14
N LYS A 35 0.01 -11.98 2.42
CA LYS A 35 0.87 -12.97 3.08
C LYS A 35 0.28 -14.39 3.05
N LYS A 36 -1.04 -14.53 3.06
CA LYS A 36 -1.77 -15.80 2.96
C LYS A 36 -2.02 -16.25 1.51
N GLY A 37 -1.48 -15.56 0.51
CA GLY A 37 -1.56 -15.94 -0.90
C GLY A 37 -2.70 -15.26 -1.69
N ALA A 38 -3.30 -14.19 -1.17
CA ALA A 38 -4.18 -13.36 -2.00
C ALA A 38 -3.40 -12.82 -3.21
N ILE A 39 -4.09 -12.69 -4.35
CA ILE A 39 -3.49 -12.22 -5.60
C ILE A 39 -4.07 -10.84 -5.92
N TRP A 40 -3.21 -9.93 -6.38
CA TRP A 40 -3.66 -8.63 -6.86
C TRP A 40 -4.18 -8.74 -8.29
N LEU A 41 -5.43 -8.32 -8.51
CA LEU A 41 -6.06 -8.26 -9.82
C LEU A 41 -6.14 -6.80 -10.28
N PRO A 42 -5.18 -6.33 -11.08
CA PRO A 42 -5.13 -4.94 -11.49
C PRO A 42 -6.28 -4.59 -12.45
N ARG A 43 -6.81 -3.35 -12.34
CA ARG A 43 -7.85 -2.86 -13.27
C ARG A 43 -7.29 -2.57 -14.67
N LYS A 44 -6.01 -2.22 -14.76
CA LYS A 44 -5.28 -1.98 -16.00
C LYS A 44 -4.29 -3.11 -16.25
N SER A 45 -3.96 -3.37 -17.50
CA SER A 45 -2.94 -4.36 -17.86
C SER A 45 -1.54 -4.00 -17.35
N GLN A 46 -1.25 -2.71 -17.15
CA GLN A 46 0.07 -2.25 -16.77
C GLN A 46 0.04 -1.01 -15.86
N TYR A 47 0.98 -0.99 -14.92
CA TYR A 47 1.31 0.15 -14.06
C TYR A 47 2.82 0.36 -14.09
N PHE A 48 3.24 1.61 -13.99
CA PHE A 48 4.64 2.00 -13.86
C PHE A 48 4.83 2.75 -12.55
N ILE A 49 5.93 2.47 -11.86
CA ILE A 49 6.34 3.14 -10.63
C ILE A 49 7.80 3.56 -10.74
N ALA A 50 8.16 4.62 -10.03
CA ALA A 50 9.54 5.09 -9.92
C ALA A 50 9.94 5.15 -8.45
N ASN A 51 11.00 4.42 -8.11
CA ASN A 51 11.60 4.39 -6.79
C ASN A 51 12.71 5.45 -6.73
N LEU A 52 12.42 6.60 -6.11
CA LEU A 52 13.34 7.74 -6.03
C LEU A 52 14.04 7.76 -4.66
N PHE A 53 15.36 7.58 -4.65
CA PHE A 53 16.17 7.53 -3.43
C PHE A 53 17.38 8.47 -3.55
N PHE A 54 17.49 9.42 -2.62
CA PHE A 54 18.70 10.25 -2.48
C PHE A 54 19.79 9.54 -1.67
N GLU A 55 19.38 8.65 -0.77
CA GLU A 55 20.24 7.83 0.07
C GLU A 55 19.95 6.35 -0.16
N ASN A 56 20.99 5.53 -0.08
CA ASN A 56 20.86 4.10 -0.33
C ASN A 56 20.08 3.41 0.79
N SER A 57 19.02 2.68 0.43
CA SER A 57 18.30 1.77 1.34
C SER A 57 17.90 0.49 0.63
N THR A 58 18.72 -0.57 0.79
CA THR A 58 18.51 -1.85 0.09
C THR A 58 17.18 -2.50 0.44
N ARG A 59 16.81 -2.52 1.72
CA ARG A 59 15.56 -3.19 2.16
C ARG A 59 14.33 -2.47 1.62
N THR A 60 14.30 -1.14 1.71
CA THR A 60 13.17 -0.34 1.23
C THR A 60 13.07 -0.38 -0.29
N HIS A 61 14.19 -0.22 -1.02
CA HIS A 61 14.18 -0.26 -2.48
C HIS A 61 13.74 -1.62 -3.03
N LYS A 62 14.08 -2.73 -2.37
CA LYS A 62 13.71 -4.09 -2.81
C LYS A 62 12.31 -4.51 -2.36
N SER A 63 11.74 -3.85 -1.36
CA SER A 63 10.38 -4.16 -0.89
C SER A 63 9.27 -3.47 -1.70
N PHE A 64 9.60 -2.36 -2.36
CA PHE A 64 8.72 -1.68 -3.32
C PHE A 64 8.93 -2.26 -4.72
#